data_AF-W2YI38-F1
#
_entry.id   AF-W2YI38-F1
#
_cell.length_a   1.000
_cell.length_b   1.000
_cell.length_c   1.000
_cell.angle_alpha   90.00
_cell.angle_beta   90.00
_cell.angle_gamma   90.00
#
_symmetry.space_group_name_H-M   'P 1'
#
loop_
_entity.id
_entity.type
_entity.pdbx_description
1 polymer ?
#
loop_
_entity_poly.entity_id
_entity_poly.type
_entity_poly.pdbx_seq_one_letter_code
_entity_poly.pdbx_strand_id
1 'polypeptide(L)' 'GLSAAVIRYHWMQPRVEQLYEKLYGRSLEERIRTDTDANYGDLLVTLLHIPTDDDESSRNSDSDSSSGKEPENAT' A
#
# COMPACT_ATOMS: atom_id res chain seq x y z
N GLY A 1 -7.08 12.50 18.78
CA GLY A 1 -7.96 11.92 17.73
C GLY A 1 -7.18 10.99 16.85
N LEU A 2 -7.87 10.09 16.15
CA LEU A 2 -7.28 9.04 15.31
C LEU A 2 -6.38 9.63 14.21
N SER A 3 -6.85 10.69 13.54
CA SER A 3 -6.10 11.42 12.50
C SER A 3 -4.71 11.87 12.97
N ALA A 4 -4.61 12.43 14.18
CA ALA A 4 -3.34 12.89 14.72
C ALA A 4 -2.38 11.72 15.06
N ALA A 5 -2.91 10.53 15.37
CA ALA A 5 -2.09 9.34 15.59
C ALA A 5 -1.56 8.78 14.27
N VAL A 6 -2.40 8.68 13.23
CA VAL A 6 -2.01 8.23 11.88
C VAL A 6 -0.86 9.08 11.33
N ILE A 7 -0.96 10.41 11.44
CA ILE A 7 0.09 11.33 10.96
C ILE A 7 1.38 11.23 11.78
N ARG A 8 1.30 11.18 13.11
CA ARG A 8 2.51 11.15 13.98
C ARG A 8 3.33 9.89 13.84
N TYR A 9 2.68 8.76 13.56
CA TYR A 9 3.34 7.46 13.45
C TYR A 9 3.42 6.96 12.01
N HIS A 10 3.24 7.84 11.04
CA HIS A 10 3.24 7.53 9.61
C HIS A 10 4.52 6.77 9.18
N TRP A 11 5.68 7.21 9.65
CA TRP A 11 6.98 6.56 9.40
C TRP A 11 7.09 5.11 9.91
N MET A 12 6.21 4.68 10.81
CA MET A 12 6.19 3.31 11.35
C MET A 12 5.04 2.48 10.80
N GLN A 13 4.21 3.04 9.91
CA GLN A 13 2.97 2.39 9.46
C GLN A 13 3.16 0.99 8.90
N PRO A 14 4.15 0.69 8.03
CA PRO A 14 4.31 -0.67 7.50
C PRO A 14 4.44 -1.72 8.61
N ARG A 15 5.12 -1.35 9.71
CA ARG A 15 5.30 -2.23 10.86
C ARG A 15 4.03 -2.33 11.71
N VAL A 16 3.30 -1.24 11.86
CA VAL A 16 2.04 -1.20 12.63
C VAL A 16 0.98 -2.04 11.93
N GLU A 17 0.83 -1.92 10.61
CA GLU A 17 -0.16 -2.65 9.82
C GLU A 17 0.09 -4.17 9.87
N GLN A 18 1.34 -4.60 9.64
CA GLN A 18 1.72 -6.01 9.72
C GLN A 18 1.47 -6.61 11.11
N LEU A 19 1.82 -5.87 12.17
CA LEU A 19 1.59 -6.32 13.54
C LEU A 19 0.09 -6.36 13.87
N TYR A 20 -0.68 -5.38 13.41
CA TYR A 20 -2.11 -5.33 13.61
C TYR A 20 -2.81 -6.53 12.96
N GLU A 21 -2.48 -6.81 11.69
CA GLU A 21 -3.03 -7.96 10.97
C GLU A 21 -2.67 -9.28 11.64
N LYS A 22 -1.42 -9.45 12.06
CA LYS A 22 -0.98 -10.65 12.80
C LYS A 22 -1.74 -10.85 14.11
N LEU A 23 -2.05 -9.76 14.81
CA LEU A 23 -2.66 -9.82 16.15
C LEU A 23 -4.18 -10.00 16.09
N TYR A 24 -4.84 -9.43 15.09
CA TYR A 24 -6.31 -9.35 15.00
C TYR A 24 -6.92 -10.10 13.81
N GLY A 25 -6.10 -10.61 12.89
CA GLY A 25 -6.56 -11.38 11.73
C GLY A 25 -7.35 -10.56 10.69
N ARG A 26 -7.21 -9.23 10.71
CA ARG A 26 -7.80 -8.30 9.73
C ARG A 26 -6.92 -7.07 9.56
N SER A 27 -7.06 -6.37 8.43
CA SER A 27 -6.24 -5.19 8.17
C SER A 27 -6.64 -4.00 9.04
N LEU A 28 -5.67 -3.12 9.30
CA LEU A 28 -5.92 -1.87 10.00
C LEU A 28 -6.85 -0.95 9.19
N GLU A 29 -6.72 -0.95 7.86
CA GLU A 29 -7.61 -0.24 6.94
C GLU A 29 -9.07 -0.69 7.08
N GLU A 30 -9.31 -2.01 7.08
CA GLU A 30 -10.66 -2.57 7.24
C GLU A 30 -11.26 -2.12 8.58
N ARG A 31 -10.47 -2.20 9.66
CA ARG A 31 -10.90 -1.71 10.97
C ARG A 31 -11.28 -0.23 10.93
N ILE A 32 -10.46 0.61 10.30
CA ILE A 32 -10.74 2.05 10.20
C ILE A 32 -12.07 2.26 9.47
N ARG A 33 -12.29 1.59 8.33
CA ARG A 33 -13.56 1.70 7.59
C ARG A 33 -14.77 1.21 8.38
N THR A 34 -14.64 0.18 9.22
CA THR A 34 -15.77 -0.34 10.00
C THR A 34 -16.09 0.50 11.24
N ASP A 35 -15.09 1.15 11.84
CA ASP A 35 -15.22 1.88 13.10
C ASP A 35 -15.40 3.40 12.91
N THR A 36 -15.38 3.89 11.67
CA THR A 36 -15.52 5.33 11.36
C THR A 36 -16.57 5.57 10.29
N ASP A 37 -17.14 6.77 10.31
CA ASP A 37 -18.18 7.16 9.35
C ASP A 37 -17.57 7.56 8.01
N ALA A 38 -18.10 6.99 6.93
CA ALA A 38 -17.90 7.34 5.51
C ALA A 38 -16.69 8.25 5.21
N ASN A 39 -16.92 9.54 4.98
CA ASN A 39 -15.90 10.51 4.55
C ASN A 39 -14.74 10.64 5.53
N TYR A 40 -14.97 10.47 6.83
CA TYR A 40 -13.90 10.50 7.82
C TYR A 40 -13.03 9.26 7.72
N GLY A 41 -13.63 8.09 7.50
CA GLY A 41 -12.92 6.85 7.23
C GLY A 41 -12.07 6.92 5.96
N ASP A 42 -12.64 7.41 4.86
CA ASP A 42 -11.92 7.57 3.59
C ASP A 42 -10.72 8.51 3.71
N LEU A 43 -10.88 9.61 4.45
CA LEU A 43 -9.78 10.51 4.76
C LEU A 43 -8.67 9.78 5.55
N LEU A 44 -9.03 9.03 6.59
CA LEU A 44 -8.05 8.30 7.41
C LEU A 44 -7.30 7.22 6.62
N VAL A 45 -7.99 6.50 5.73
CA VAL A 45 -7.36 5.53 4.83
C VAL A 45 -6.43 6.22 3.83
N THR A 46 -6.81 7.40 3.33
CA THR A 46 -5.92 8.19 2.46
C THR A 46 -4.63 8.57 3.18
N LEU A 47 -4.73 9.00 4.43
CA LEU A 47 -3.57 9.34 5.27
C LEU A 47 -2.72 8.12 5.66
N LEU A 48 -3.30 6.92 5.62
CA LEU A 48 -2.62 5.65 5.88
C LEU A 48 -1.73 5.20 4.71
N HIS A 49 -1.96 5.71 3.50
CA HIS A 49 -1.24 5.29 2.30
C HIS A 49 -0.34 6.39 1.71
N ILE A 50 -0.05 7.45 2.46
CA ILE A 50 0.86 8.48 1.99
C ILE A 50 2.26 7.84 1.89
N PRO A 51 2.99 7.99 0.78
CA PRO A 51 4.36 7.50 0.71
C PRO A 51 5.23 8.24 1.73
N THR A 52 6.02 7.51 2.51
CA THR A 52 7.18 8.11 3.19
C THR A 52 8.37 8.09 2.25
N ASP A 53 9.10 9.21 2.18
CA ASP A 53 10.32 9.35 1.37
C ASP A 53 11.44 8.35 1.73
N ASP A 54 11.23 7.50 2.75
CA ASP A 54 12.15 6.44 3.18
C ASP A 54 12.00 5.13 2.36
N ASP A 55 11.02 5.01 1.45
CA ASP A 55 10.73 3.80 0.64
C ASP A 55 11.36 3.84 -0.78
N GLU A 56 12.51 4.51 -0.96
CA GLU A 56 13.36 4.35 -2.14
C GLU A 56 14.22 3.08 -2.01
N SER A 57 13.58 1.91 -1.94
CA SER A 57 14.28 0.65 -2.17
C SER A 57 13.50 -0.28 -3.08
N SER A 58 14.01 -0.40 -4.31
CA SER A 58 13.85 -1.56 -5.19
C SER A 58 12.59 -1.62 -6.07
N ARG A 59 12.37 -0.62 -6.93
CA ARG A 59 11.76 -0.86 -8.26
C ARG A 59 12.84 -1.28 -9.26
N ASN A 60 13.40 -2.47 -9.09
CA ASN A 60 14.04 -3.17 -10.21
C ASN A 60 12.94 -3.98 -10.91
N SER A 61 12.23 -3.34 -11.82
CA SER A 61 11.45 -4.04 -12.82
C SER A 61 12.43 -4.61 -13.84
N ASP A 62 12.76 -5.89 -13.65
CA ASP A 62 13.44 -6.74 -14.63
C ASP A 62 12.80 -6.51 -16.01
N SER A 63 13.55 -5.83 -16.87
CA SER A 63 13.13 -5.59 -18.24
C SER A 63 13.25 -6.89 -19.01
N ASP A 64 12.08 -7.51 -19.16
CA ASP A 64 11.67 -8.52 -20.10
C ASP A 64 12.68 -8.79 -21.24
N SER A 65 13.45 -9.87 -21.07
CA SER A 65 14.11 -10.53 -22.19
C SER A 65 13.15 -11.54 -22.80
N SER A 66 12.48 -11.17 -23.89
CA SER A 66 11.94 -12.14 -24.83
C SER A 66 12.35 -11.81 -26.26
N SER A 67 13.24 -12.67 -26.72
CA SER A 67 13.87 -12.71 -28.03
C SER A 67 12.95 -13.37 -29.05
N GLY A 68 12.79 -12.74 -30.22
CA GLY A 68 12.51 -13.38 -31.51
C GLY A 68 11.20 -14.15 -31.72
N LYS A 69 10.42 -13.76 -32.72
CA LYS A 69 10.46 -14.37 -34.06
C LYS A 69 9.52 -13.64 -35.02
N GLU A 70 10.09 -13.24 -36.15
CA GLU A 70 9.46 -12.76 -37.37
C GLU A 70 8.53 -13.85 -37.94
N PRO A 71 7.26 -13.55 -38.28
CA PRO A 71 6.48 -14.42 -39.14
C PRO A 71 6.71 -14.00 -40.60
N GLU A 72 7.50 -14.82 -41.30
CA GLU A 72 7.47 -14.94 -42.75
C GLU A 72 6.02 -15.20 -43.20
N ASN A 73 5.42 -14.24 -43.92
CA ASN A 73 4.19 -14.50 -44.65
C ASN A 73 4.54 -14.52 -46.13
N ALA A 74 4.22 -15.65 -46.74
CA ALA A 74 4.29 -15.90 -48.16
C ALA A 74 2.92 -15.57 -48.77
N THR A 75 2.91 -14.79 -49.86
CA THR A 75 2.18 -15.02 -51.11
C THR A 75 2.59 -13.96 -52.12
#